data_AF-A0A940UV67-F1
#
_entry.id   AF-A0A940UV67-F1
#
_cell.length_a   1.000
_cell.length_b   1.000
_cell.length_c   1.000
_cell.angle_alpha   90.00
_cell.angle_beta   90.00
_cell.angle_gamma   90.00
#
_symmetry.space_group_name_H-M   'P 1'
#
loop_
_entity.id
_entity.type
_entity.pdbx_description
1 polymer ?
#
loop_
_entity_poly.entity_id
_entity_poly.type
_entity_poly.pdbx_seq_one_letter_code
_entity_poly.pdbx_strand_id
1 'polypeptide(L)'
;MAYDPAPSADIIENVVSFFGYAGYDVRDQERTGFVQPDVYAVKEGAGVRQKPHEIYCIVKPDIGQALNGCRDLFCLKAAHGRDPDYALILPNVSEYDLIEWLTGPDIWYYEMKKEAFLLWISDLNRKGVTSLLGYPVNESLTNFFTNPAASGFDSYISQKLNRRFMEEEGF
;
A
#
# COMPACT_ATOMS: atom_id res chain seq x y z
N MET A 1 20.26 -2.77 -15.24
CA MET A 1 19.41 -3.42 -14.22
C MET A 1 19.65 -2.66 -12.94
N ALA A 2 18.69 -1.84 -12.50
CA ALA A 2 18.84 -1.10 -11.25
C ALA A 2 18.79 -2.10 -10.10
N TYR A 3 19.67 -1.94 -9.12
CA TYR A 3 19.67 -2.73 -7.89
C TYR A 3 18.39 -2.41 -7.12
N ASP A 4 17.55 -3.42 -6.88
CA ASP A 4 16.37 -3.36 -6.00
C ASP A 4 16.73 -4.08 -4.70
N PRO A 5 17.15 -3.36 -3.65
CA PRO A 5 17.48 -3.99 -2.38
C PRO A 5 16.25 -4.67 -1.79
N ALA A 6 16.44 -5.88 -1.26
CA ALA A 6 15.38 -6.57 -0.54
C ALA A 6 14.89 -5.71 0.65
N PRO A 7 13.59 -5.70 0.97
CA PRO A 7 13.08 -5.05 2.17
C PRO A 7 13.73 -5.63 3.43
N SER A 8 13.82 -4.83 4.49
CA SER A 8 14.29 -5.34 5.79
C SER A 8 13.31 -6.41 6.30
N ALA A 9 13.86 -7.52 6.79
CA ALA A 9 13.08 -8.60 7.42
C ALA A 9 12.18 -8.06 8.55
N ASP A 10 12.64 -7.05 9.30
CA ASP A 10 11.88 -6.43 10.38
C ASP A 10 10.57 -5.79 9.88
N ILE A 11 10.57 -5.21 8.67
CA ILE A 11 9.39 -4.59 8.06
C ILE A 11 8.37 -5.68 7.72
N ILE A 12 8.83 -6.76 7.09
CA ILE A 12 7.98 -7.90 6.75
C ILE A 12 7.39 -8.51 8.04
N GLU A 13 8.20 -8.77 9.05
CA GLU A 13 7.74 -9.33 10.32
C GLU A 13 6.68 -8.45 11.02
N ASN A 14 6.85 -7.12 10.98
CA ASN A 14 5.88 -6.19 11.53
C ASN A 14 4.54 -6.25 10.76
N VAL A 15 4.58 -6.30 9.43
CA VAL A 15 3.39 -6.42 8.57
C VAL A 15 2.68 -7.75 8.78
N VAL A 16 3.44 -8.85 8.85
CA VAL A 16 2.91 -10.19 9.15
C VAL A 16 2.20 -10.20 10.51
N SER A 17 2.82 -9.59 11.52
CA SER A 17 2.22 -9.48 12.86
C SER A 17 0.92 -8.67 12.83
N PHE A 18 0.90 -7.54 12.11
CA PHE A 18 -0.30 -6.72 11.90
C PHE A 18 -1.46 -7.54 11.31
N PHE A 19 -1.21 -8.33 10.26
CA PHE A 19 -2.21 -9.20 9.67
C PHE A 19 -2.68 -10.31 10.63
N GLY A 20 -1.76 -10.92 11.37
CA GLY A 20 -2.09 -11.92 12.38
C GLY A 20 -3.02 -11.37 13.47
N TYR A 21 -2.76 -10.15 13.97
CA TYR A 21 -3.66 -9.49 14.94
C TYR A 21 -5.04 -9.20 14.35
N ALA A 22 -5.12 -8.89 13.05
CA ALA A 22 -6.37 -8.65 12.34
C ALA A 22 -7.13 -9.93 11.94
N GLY A 23 -6.58 -11.11 12.25
CA GLY A 23 -7.16 -12.42 11.95
C GLY A 23 -7.07 -12.82 10.49
N TYR A 24 -6.01 -12.39 9.79
CA TYR A 24 -5.64 -12.88 8.46
C TYR A 24 -4.62 -14.00 8.60
N ASP A 25 -4.72 -15.00 7.73
CA ASP A 25 -3.67 -15.98 7.52
C ASP A 25 -2.68 -15.44 6.48
N VAL A 26 -1.43 -15.26 6.89
CA VAL A 26 -0.35 -14.96 5.94
C VAL A 26 0.10 -16.26 5.29
N ARG A 27 0.07 -16.31 3.96
CA ARG A 27 0.39 -17.50 3.17
C ARG A 27 1.57 -17.21 2.25
N ASP A 28 2.32 -18.25 1.94
CA ASP A 28 3.30 -18.18 0.86
C ASP A 28 2.54 -18.05 -0.47
N GLN A 29 2.97 -17.10 -1.30
CA GLN A 29 2.45 -16.95 -2.65
C GLN A 29 3.53 -17.29 -3.67
N GLU A 30 3.14 -18.08 -4.67
CA GLU A 30 4.01 -18.34 -5.81
C GLU A 30 4.23 -17.09 -6.64
N ARG A 31 5.40 -17.06 -7.30
CA ARG A 31 5.74 -15.97 -8.21
C ARG A 31 4.73 -15.88 -9.34
N THR A 32 4.18 -14.70 -9.55
CA THR A 32 3.26 -14.40 -10.64
C THR A 32 4.03 -13.69 -11.76
N GLY A 33 4.39 -14.44 -12.79
CA GLY A 33 5.27 -13.95 -13.86
C GLY A 33 6.66 -13.58 -13.31
N PHE A 34 7.00 -12.29 -13.31
CA PHE A 34 8.29 -11.80 -12.80
C PHE A 34 8.22 -11.25 -11.37
N VAL A 35 7.03 -11.16 -10.77
CA VAL A 35 6.82 -10.53 -9.47
C VAL A 35 6.34 -11.56 -8.45
N GLN A 36 6.89 -11.53 -7.25
CA GLN A 36 6.41 -12.27 -6.10
C GLN A 36 6.02 -11.23 -5.03
N PRO A 37 4.81 -11.30 -4.46
CA PRO A 37 4.48 -10.42 -3.35
C PRO A 37 5.35 -10.75 -2.13
N ASP A 38 5.76 -9.73 -1.40
CA ASP A 38 6.55 -9.90 -0.17
C ASP A 38 5.69 -10.45 0.98
N VAL A 39 4.40 -10.07 1.00
CA VAL A 39 3.40 -10.61 1.92
C VAL A 39 2.09 -10.85 1.16
N TYR A 40 1.49 -12.01 1.39
CA TYR A 40 0.15 -12.33 0.91
C TYR A 40 -0.71 -12.76 2.10
N ALA A 41 -1.79 -12.02 2.34
CA ALA A 41 -2.67 -12.21 3.49
C ALA A 41 -4.09 -12.54 3.03
N VAL A 42 -4.70 -13.53 3.67
CA VAL A 42 -6.04 -14.03 3.34
C VAL A 42 -6.91 -14.07 4.58
N LYS A 43 -8.13 -13.55 4.50
CA LYS A 43 -9.15 -13.72 5.53
C LYS A 43 -10.35 -14.45 4.95
N GLU A 44 -10.65 -15.62 5.50
CA GLU A 44 -11.80 -16.41 5.07
C GLU A 44 -13.10 -15.62 5.29
N GLY A 45 -14.03 -15.73 4.34
CA GLY A 45 -15.34 -15.10 4.43
C GLY A 45 -16.18 -15.68 5.57
N ALA A 46 -17.12 -14.89 6.11
CA ALA A 46 -18.00 -15.30 7.20
C ALA A 46 -19.15 -16.23 6.72
N GLY A 47 -18.82 -17.28 5.95
CA GLY A 47 -19.75 -18.29 5.47
C GLY A 47 -19.31 -18.97 4.17
N VAL A 48 -19.89 -20.14 3.89
CA VAL A 48 -19.52 -21.07 2.78
C VAL A 48 -19.58 -20.45 1.37
N ARG A 49 -20.23 -19.29 1.21
CA ARG A 49 -20.43 -18.62 -0.09
C ARG A 49 -19.73 -17.26 -0.22
N GLN A 50 -19.07 -16.78 0.83
CA GLN A 50 -18.30 -15.55 0.73
C GLN A 50 -16.90 -15.88 0.24
N LYS A 51 -16.48 -15.20 -0.83
CA LYS A 51 -15.10 -15.29 -1.29
C LYS A 51 -14.17 -14.85 -0.15
N PRO A 52 -12.99 -15.47 -0.02
CA PRO A 52 -11.98 -14.96 0.89
C PRO A 52 -11.58 -13.55 0.48
N HIS A 53 -11.22 -12.73 1.46
CA HIS A 53 -10.63 -11.42 1.22
C HIS A 53 -9.11 -11.57 1.14
N GLU A 54 -8.55 -11.20 0.01
CA GLU A 54 -7.14 -11.35 -0.33
C GLU A 54 -6.45 -9.99 -0.37
N ILE A 55 -5.22 -9.94 0.14
CA ILE A 55 -4.39 -8.73 0.14
C ILE A 55 -2.98 -9.10 -0.32
N TYR A 56 -2.53 -8.47 -1.39
CA TYR A 56 -1.19 -8.61 -1.94
C TYR A 56 -0.35 -7.39 -1.55
N CYS A 57 0.76 -7.61 -0.88
CA CYS A 57 1.65 -6.54 -0.42
C CYS A 57 3.00 -6.61 -1.12
N ILE A 58 3.46 -5.44 -1.56
CA ILE A 58 4.84 -5.22 -1.96
C ILE A 58 5.48 -4.32 -0.90
N VAL A 59 6.57 -4.78 -0.31
CA VAL A 59 7.32 -4.08 0.72
C VAL A 59 8.61 -3.56 0.10
N LYS A 60 8.86 -2.26 0.19
CA LYS A 60 10.11 -1.66 -0.29
C LYS A 60 10.93 -1.07 0.86
N PRO A 61 12.27 -1.11 0.78
CA PRO A 61 13.15 -0.69 1.87
C PRO A 61 13.20 0.82 2.08
N ASP A 62 12.77 1.61 1.09
CA ASP A 62 12.73 3.07 1.14
C ASP A 62 11.84 3.63 0.02
N ILE A 63 11.57 4.94 0.08
CA ILE A 63 10.75 5.65 -0.91
C ILE A 63 11.37 5.70 -2.30
N GLY A 64 12.70 5.60 -2.43
CA GLY A 64 13.40 5.56 -3.71
C GLY A 64 13.03 4.33 -4.54
N GLN A 65 12.60 3.24 -3.88
CA GLN A 65 12.09 2.03 -4.53
C GLN A 65 10.57 2.01 -4.69
N ALA A 66 9.84 3.03 -4.22
CA ALA A 66 8.37 3.06 -4.27
C ALA A 66 7.83 2.95 -5.70
N LEU A 67 8.51 3.55 -6.68
CA LEU A 67 8.18 3.42 -8.09
C LEU A 67 8.21 1.96 -8.58
N ASN A 68 9.27 1.24 -8.24
CA ASN A 68 9.37 -0.19 -8.57
C ASN A 68 8.27 -0.98 -7.85
N GLY A 69 7.97 -0.62 -6.60
CA GLY A 69 6.85 -1.21 -5.87
C GLY A 69 5.49 -1.00 -6.55
N CYS A 70 5.20 0.19 -7.06
CA CYS A 70 3.98 0.43 -7.83
C CYS A 70 3.93 -0.43 -9.09
N ARG A 71 5.04 -0.56 -9.83
CA ARG A 71 5.12 -1.44 -11.02
C ARG A 71 4.82 -2.89 -10.66
N ASP A 72 5.37 -3.38 -9.55
CA ASP A 72 5.12 -4.73 -9.05
C ASP A 72 3.63 -4.93 -8.72
N LEU A 73 2.98 -3.94 -8.10
CA LEU A 73 1.52 -3.97 -7.85
C LEU A 73 0.69 -3.99 -9.15
N PHE A 74 1.07 -3.21 -10.17
CA PHE A 74 0.42 -3.28 -11.49
C PHE A 74 0.50 -4.69 -12.07
N CYS A 75 1.67 -5.34 -11.98
CA CYS A 75 1.83 -6.72 -12.46
C CYS A 75 0.97 -7.71 -11.68
N LEU A 76 0.93 -7.61 -10.34
CA LEU A 76 0.09 -8.46 -9.50
C LEU A 76 -1.39 -8.27 -9.83
N LYS A 77 -1.85 -7.02 -9.94
CA LYS A 77 -3.24 -6.70 -10.27
C LYS A 77 -3.65 -7.16 -11.66
N ALA A 78 -2.76 -7.06 -12.64
CA ALA A 78 -3.02 -7.58 -13.98
C ALA A 78 -3.24 -9.10 -13.98
N ALA A 79 -2.60 -9.83 -13.07
CA ALA A 79 -2.69 -11.29 -12.99
C ALA A 79 -3.83 -11.79 -12.09
N HIS A 80 -4.09 -11.12 -10.97
CA HIS A 80 -5.07 -11.55 -9.95
C HIS A 80 -6.40 -10.79 -10.01
N GLY A 81 -6.52 -9.80 -10.89
CA GLY A 81 -7.76 -9.07 -11.12
C GLY A 81 -8.01 -7.94 -10.12
N ARG A 82 -9.26 -7.48 -10.02
CA ARG A 82 -9.62 -6.27 -9.23
C ARG A 82 -10.23 -6.57 -7.86
N ASP A 83 -10.54 -7.83 -7.57
CA ASP A 83 -11.19 -8.23 -6.32
C ASP A 83 -10.25 -8.12 -5.09
N PRO A 84 -8.95 -8.47 -5.17
CA PRO A 84 -8.02 -8.32 -4.04
C PRO A 84 -7.63 -6.86 -3.77
N ASP A 85 -7.19 -6.59 -2.54
CA ASP A 85 -6.47 -5.35 -2.22
C ASP A 85 -4.98 -5.47 -2.58
N TYR A 86 -4.39 -4.37 -3.02
CA TYR A 86 -2.98 -4.28 -3.43
C TYR A 86 -2.32 -3.13 -2.68
N ALA A 87 -1.37 -3.46 -1.80
CA ALA A 87 -0.75 -2.48 -0.90
C ALA A 87 0.75 -2.34 -1.15
N LEU A 88 1.20 -1.10 -1.34
CA LEU A 88 2.61 -0.73 -1.24
C LEU A 88 2.90 -0.40 0.22
N ILE A 89 3.91 -1.04 0.79
CA ILE A 89 4.33 -0.81 2.17
C ILE A 89 5.74 -0.24 2.17
N LEU A 90 5.90 0.90 2.83
CA LEU A 90 7.18 1.55 3.06
C LEU A 90 7.50 1.57 4.56
N PRO A 91 8.77 1.66 4.97
CA PRO A 91 9.11 1.98 6.36
C PRO A 91 8.69 3.42 6.68
N ASN A 92 9.00 3.90 7.90
CA ASN A 92 8.86 5.31 8.24
C ASN A 92 9.63 6.19 7.23
N VAL A 93 8.88 6.97 6.45
CA VAL A 93 9.39 7.99 5.54
C VAL A 93 8.99 9.36 6.07
N SER A 94 9.82 10.38 5.82
CA SER A 94 9.44 11.74 6.17
C SER A 94 8.18 12.17 5.40
N GLU A 95 7.29 12.91 6.05
CA GLU A 95 6.07 13.40 5.39
C GLU A 95 6.39 14.26 4.16
N TYR A 96 7.49 15.02 4.23
CA TYR A 96 7.99 15.83 3.12
C TYR A 96 8.31 14.97 1.88
N ASP A 97 9.11 13.92 2.03
CA ASP A 97 9.51 13.05 0.91
C ASP A 97 8.30 12.32 0.31
N LEU A 98 7.36 11.88 1.16
CA LEU A 98 6.10 11.27 0.71
C LEU A 98 5.26 12.25 -0.12
N ILE A 99 5.11 13.49 0.35
CA ILE A 99 4.39 14.54 -0.39
C ILE A 99 5.09 14.81 -1.72
N GLU A 100 6.41 14.99 -1.73
CA GLU A 100 7.16 15.22 -2.97
C GLU A 100 6.99 14.08 -3.97
N TRP A 101 7.10 12.83 -3.52
CA TRP A 101 6.93 11.67 -4.40
C TRP A 101 5.51 11.58 -4.98
N LEU A 102 4.48 11.78 -4.15
CA LEU A 102 3.09 11.71 -4.58
C LEU A 102 2.67 12.88 -5.48
N THR A 103 3.25 14.07 -5.25
CA THR A 103 2.90 15.31 -5.97
C THR A 103 3.92 15.74 -7.02
N GLY A 104 4.92 14.90 -7.26
CA GLY A 104 5.98 15.12 -8.23
C GLY A 104 5.49 15.15 -9.69
N PRO A 105 6.41 15.24 -10.66
CA PRO A 105 6.07 15.40 -12.07
C PRO A 105 5.18 14.30 -12.66
N ASP A 106 5.36 13.06 -12.20
CA ASP A 106 4.60 11.89 -12.68
C ASP A 106 3.28 11.67 -11.93
N ILE A 107 3.00 12.51 -10.91
CA ILE A 107 1.75 12.55 -10.12
C ILE A 107 1.23 11.16 -9.71
N TRP A 108 2.09 10.37 -9.06
CA TRP A 108 1.81 8.99 -8.62
C TRP A 108 0.54 8.86 -7.79
N TYR A 109 0.15 9.92 -7.08
CA TYR A 109 -1.11 9.96 -6.34
C TYR A 109 -2.32 9.56 -7.21
N TYR A 110 -2.52 10.14 -8.39
CA TYR A 110 -3.71 9.81 -9.19
C TYR A 110 -3.65 8.42 -9.79
N GLU A 111 -2.45 7.96 -10.20
CA GLU A 111 -2.28 6.59 -10.71
C GLU A 111 -2.61 5.55 -9.62
N MET A 112 -2.14 5.77 -8.39
CA MET A 112 -2.51 4.91 -7.25
C MET A 112 -4.02 4.95 -6.97
N LYS A 113 -4.66 6.13 -6.99
CA LYS A 113 -6.11 6.26 -6.75
C LYS A 113 -6.93 5.58 -7.85
N LYS A 114 -6.55 5.78 -9.12
CA LYS A 114 -7.20 5.17 -10.29
C LYS A 114 -7.16 3.65 -10.21
N GLU A 115 -6.05 3.10 -9.73
CA GLU A 115 -5.89 1.66 -9.56
C GLU A 115 -6.30 1.15 -8.18
N ALA A 116 -6.88 1.99 -7.32
CA ALA A 116 -7.23 1.62 -5.95
C ALA A 116 -6.08 0.94 -5.19
N PHE A 117 -4.83 1.33 -5.46
CA PHE A 117 -3.67 0.87 -4.71
C PHE A 117 -3.64 1.55 -3.35
N LEU A 118 -3.26 0.78 -2.34
CA LEU A 118 -3.12 1.23 -0.98
C LEU A 118 -1.66 1.62 -0.72
N LEU A 119 -1.45 2.68 0.06
CA LEU A 119 -0.11 3.07 0.54
C LEU A 119 -0.09 3.01 2.05
N TRP A 120 0.73 2.12 2.60
CA TRP A 120 0.87 1.94 4.04
C TRP A 120 2.29 2.22 4.51
N ILE A 121 2.40 2.68 5.75
CA ILE A 121 3.67 2.87 6.45
C ILE A 121 3.77 1.86 7.58
N SER A 122 4.83 1.07 7.57
CA SER A 122 5.20 0.17 8.66
C SER A 122 6.12 0.91 9.63
N ASP A 123 5.60 1.24 10.81
CA ASP A 123 6.35 1.88 11.88
C ASP A 123 6.97 0.82 12.81
N LEU A 124 8.25 0.54 12.59
CA LEU A 124 9.01 -0.41 13.41
C LEU A 124 9.18 0.05 14.87
N ASN A 125 9.15 1.37 15.14
CA ASN A 125 9.32 1.89 16.50
C ASN A 125 8.06 1.64 17.34
N ARG A 126 6.89 1.76 16.72
CA ARG A 126 5.59 1.57 17.37
C ARG A 126 4.99 0.19 17.16
N LYS A 127 5.65 -0.67 16.37
CA LYS A 127 5.19 -1.99 15.95
C LYS A 127 3.76 -1.94 15.40
N GLY A 128 3.55 -1.06 14.43
CA GLY A 128 2.23 -0.85 13.86
C GLY A 128 2.29 -0.46 12.39
N VAL A 129 1.13 -0.47 11.76
CA VAL A 129 0.96 -0.06 10.36
C VAL A 129 -0.02 1.10 10.33
N THR A 130 0.27 2.11 9.49
CA THR A 130 -0.62 3.24 9.21
C THR A 130 -1.02 3.22 7.75
N SER A 131 -2.31 3.33 7.44
CA SER A 131 -2.79 3.52 6.07
C SER A 131 -2.73 5.00 5.71
N LEU A 132 -1.94 5.40 4.71
CA LEU A 132 -1.84 6.79 4.25
C LEU A 132 -2.77 7.08 3.07
N LEU A 133 -2.86 6.17 2.11
CA LEU A 133 -3.73 6.29 0.94
C LEU A 133 -4.57 5.03 0.78
N GLY A 134 -5.86 5.26 0.53
CA GLY A 134 -6.84 4.20 0.38
C GLY A 134 -7.18 3.51 1.71
N TYR A 135 -8.23 2.70 1.66
CA TYR A 135 -8.64 1.83 2.74
C TYR A 135 -8.92 0.43 2.18
N PRO A 136 -8.60 -0.63 2.94
CA PRO A 136 -8.90 -1.99 2.50
C PRO A 136 -10.40 -2.20 2.34
N VAL A 137 -10.79 -3.07 1.41
CA VAL A 137 -12.20 -3.40 1.16
C VAL A 137 -12.88 -3.97 2.41
N ASN A 138 -12.13 -4.74 3.20
CA ASN A 138 -12.61 -5.21 4.50
C ASN A 138 -12.42 -4.14 5.57
N GLU A 139 -13.49 -3.37 5.82
CA GLU A 139 -13.50 -2.26 6.78
C GLU A 139 -13.06 -2.67 8.20
N SER A 140 -13.21 -3.95 8.59
CA SER A 140 -12.77 -4.41 9.91
C SER A 140 -11.24 -4.30 10.09
N LEU A 141 -10.46 -4.40 9.00
CA LEU A 141 -9.01 -4.23 9.02
C LEU A 141 -8.62 -2.79 9.40
N THR A 142 -9.46 -1.82 9.06
CA THR A 142 -9.20 -0.40 9.35
C THR A 142 -9.02 -0.12 10.84
N ASN A 143 -9.64 -0.92 11.71
CA ASN A 143 -9.55 -0.78 13.17
C ASN A 143 -8.19 -1.18 13.76
N PHE A 144 -7.33 -1.84 12.97
CA PHE A 144 -6.02 -2.30 13.43
C PHE A 144 -4.89 -1.32 13.07
N PHE A 145 -5.13 -0.35 12.18
CA PHE A 145 -4.11 0.67 11.87
C PHE A 145 -3.88 1.59 13.06
N THR A 146 -2.63 2.01 13.29
CA THR A 146 -2.24 2.86 14.42
C THR A 146 -2.83 4.26 14.36
N ASN A 147 -3.18 4.75 13.17
CA ASN A 147 -3.86 6.02 13.00
C ASN A 147 -4.97 5.89 11.94
N PRO A 148 -6.18 5.47 12.34
CA PRO A 148 -7.32 5.39 11.43
C PRO A 148 -7.68 6.76 10.81
N ALA A 149 -7.31 7.86 11.48
CA ALA A 149 -7.54 9.25 11.07
C ALA A 149 -6.47 9.81 10.12
N ALA A 150 -5.61 8.97 9.53
CA ALA A 150 -4.74 9.34 8.42
C ALA A 150 -5.49 9.82 7.16
N SER A 151 -6.83 9.83 7.18
CA SER A 151 -7.71 10.51 6.21
C SER A 151 -7.33 11.96 5.91
N GLY A 152 -6.65 12.64 6.84
CA GLY A 152 -6.12 13.99 6.63
C GLY A 152 -5.03 14.06 5.55
N PHE A 153 -4.21 13.02 5.40
CA PHE A 153 -3.09 13.01 4.45
C PHE A 153 -3.59 12.90 3.00
N ASP A 154 -4.47 11.93 2.70
CA ASP A 154 -5.12 11.79 1.38
C ASP A 154 -5.82 13.10 0.96
N SER A 155 -6.55 13.71 1.89
CA SER A 155 -7.24 14.98 1.67
C SER A 155 -6.28 16.13 1.39
N TYR A 156 -5.16 16.22 2.11
CA TYR A 156 -4.13 17.22 1.92
C TYR A 156 -3.45 17.11 0.55
N ILE A 157 -3.06 15.90 0.13
CA ILE A 157 -2.44 15.65 -1.17
C ILE A 157 -3.40 16.04 -2.30
N SER A 158 -4.66 15.62 -2.21
CA SER A 158 -5.71 15.98 -3.18
C SER A 158 -5.85 17.49 -3.34
N GLN A 159 -5.94 18.24 -2.22
CA GLN A 159 -6.05 19.70 -2.25
C GLN A 159 -4.81 20.37 -2.86
N LYS A 160 -3.61 19.88 -2.50
CA LYS A 160 -2.35 20.41 -3.02
C LYS A 160 -2.25 20.25 -4.55
N LEU A 161 -2.63 19.09 -5.08
CA LEU A 161 -2.62 18.81 -6.51
C LEU A 161 -3.70 19.59 -7.26
N ASN A 162 -4.92 19.64 -6.73
CA ASN A 162 -6.00 20.43 -7.33
C ASN A 162 -5.63 21.92 -7.42
N ARG A 163 -5.00 22.48 -6.37
CA ARG A 163 -4.52 23.87 -6.40
C ARG A 163 -3.46 24.07 -7.49
N ARG A 164 -2.51 23.14 -7.61
CA ARG A 164 -1.46 23.19 -8.64
C ARG A 164 -2.07 23.19 -10.05
N PHE A 165 -3.06 22.34 -10.33
CA PHE A 165 -3.74 22.33 -11.63
C PHE A 165 -4.50 23.63 -11.90
N MET A 166 -5.18 24.21 -10.92
CA MET A 166 -5.86 25.49 -11.09
C MET A 166 -4.88 26.62 -11.43
N GLU A 167 -3.72 26.63 -10.77
CA GLU A 167 -2.63 27.60 -11.02
C GLU A 167 -1.99 27.40 -12.41
N GLU A 168 -1.84 26.14 -12.87
CA GLU A 168 -1.30 25.80 -14.20
C GLU A 168 -2.31 26.06 -15.35
N GLU A 169 -3.61 25.90 -15.11
CA GLU A 169 -4.68 26.15 -16.08
C GLU A 169 -5.09 27.64 -16.22
N GLY A 170 -4.53 28.53 -15.38
CA GLY A 170 -4.72 29.97 -15.49
C GLY A 170 -6.09 30.48 -15.02
N PHE A 171 -6.66 29.86 -13.99
CA PHE A 171 -7.85 30.36 -13.28
C PHE A 171 -7.50 31.37 -12.18
#